data_AF-A0AAP2HJS4-F1
#
_entry.id   AF-A0AAP2HJS4-F1
#
_cell.length_a   1.000
_cell.length_b   1.000
_cell.length_c   1.000
_cell.angle_alpha   90.00
_cell.angle_beta   90.00
_cell.angle_gamma   90.00
#
_symmetry.space_group_name_H-M   'P 1'
#
loop_
_entity.id
_entity.type
_entity.pdbx_description
1 polymer ?
#
loop_
_entity_poly.entity_id
_entity_poly.type
_entity_poly.pdbx_seq_one_letter_code
_entity_poly.pdbx_strand_id
1 'polypeptide(L)'
;MTTLIQQERRSLAIAPTRDHSNPTVAVLQLDAVIEVGSDYGPPFALDAHKWSILHMGALTNPITNLREISMQSQKFYAELSDLIIEYRPDGLAACNLINSDCVSAMIGIMSVMPSSTFTTTRGLVFPENNSTYVKPHIEERVEFSPFYLCPVRQENPILIASHALQDGVHKRFGLEIPRIGPREFKSMIRNYYDTNKKGASRPGKRPERLIRTTRNANAR
;
A
#
# COMPACT_ATOMS: atom_id res chain seq x y z
N MET A 1 -23.89 -18.09 -2.03
CA MET A 1 -23.50 -17.58 -0.71
C MET A 1 -22.31 -16.67 -0.94
N THR A 2 -22.41 -15.38 -0.60
CA THR A 2 -21.33 -14.41 -0.84
C THR A 2 -20.44 -14.37 0.40
N THR A 3 -19.13 -14.56 0.23
CA THR A 3 -18.12 -14.43 1.29
C THR A 3 -17.41 -13.09 1.11
N LEU A 4 -17.05 -12.42 2.21
CA LEU A 4 -16.28 -11.16 2.16
C LEU A 4 -14.83 -11.43 2.55
N ILE A 5 -13.90 -10.96 1.73
CA ILE A 5 -12.47 -10.96 2.04
C ILE A 5 -12.04 -9.53 2.34
N GLN A 6 -11.58 -9.29 3.56
CA GLN A 6 -10.88 -8.06 3.90
C GLN A 6 -9.41 -8.17 3.53
N GLN A 7 -8.90 -7.17 2.83
CA GLN A 7 -7.51 -7.07 2.44
C GLN A 7 -6.91 -5.75 2.92
N GLU A 8 -5.67 -5.86 3.38
CA GLU A 8 -4.80 -4.74 3.69
C GLU A 8 -3.58 -4.90 2.79
N ARG A 9 -3.32 -3.89 1.96
CA ARG A 9 -2.18 -3.89 1.02
C ARG A 9 -1.40 -2.60 1.15
N ARG A 10 -0.08 -2.71 1.11
CA ARG A 10 0.85 -1.60 1.27
C ARG A 10 1.83 -1.57 0.11
N SER A 11 2.17 -0.38 -0.36
CA SER A 11 3.23 -0.19 -1.35
C SER A 11 4.16 0.92 -0.89
N LEU A 12 5.46 0.62 -0.93
CA LEU A 12 6.51 1.60 -0.76
C LEU A 12 6.92 2.09 -2.15
N ALA A 13 6.80 3.39 -2.38
CA ALA A 13 7.18 4.01 -3.63
C ALA A 13 8.28 5.05 -3.45
N ILE A 14 9.21 5.07 -4.38
CA ILE A 14 10.19 6.15 -4.53
C ILE A 14 9.86 6.96 -5.79
N ALA A 15 9.75 8.27 -5.62
CA ALA A 15 9.68 9.22 -6.70
C ALA A 15 11.00 9.99 -6.78
N PRO A 16 11.81 9.75 -7.82
CA PRO A 16 12.97 10.58 -8.07
C PRO A 16 12.51 11.98 -8.50
N THR A 17 13.10 13.02 -7.92
CA THR A 17 12.80 14.42 -8.24
C THR A 17 13.67 14.89 -9.41
N ARG A 18 13.24 15.94 -10.13
CA ARG A 18 13.98 16.48 -11.30
C ARG A 18 15.41 16.90 -10.98
N ASP A 19 15.62 17.47 -9.80
CA ASP A 19 16.93 17.94 -9.37
C ASP A 19 17.77 16.84 -8.70
N HIS A 20 17.19 15.65 -8.51
CA HIS A 20 17.78 14.46 -7.90
C HIS A 20 18.41 14.64 -6.50
N SER A 21 18.37 15.85 -5.95
CA SER A 21 18.95 16.23 -4.67
C SER A 21 18.16 15.68 -3.50
N ASN A 22 16.83 15.59 -3.66
CA ASN A 22 15.91 15.12 -2.63
C ASN A 22 14.85 14.20 -3.26
N PRO A 23 15.20 12.96 -3.67
CA PRO A 23 14.18 12.00 -4.06
C PRO A 23 13.27 11.71 -2.87
N THR A 24 11.99 11.52 -3.15
CA THR A 24 10.97 11.37 -2.11
C THR A 24 10.48 9.94 -2.04
N VAL A 25 10.12 9.51 -0.83
CA VAL A 25 9.59 8.19 -0.54
C VAL A 25 8.22 8.33 0.11
N ALA A 26 7.32 7.42 -0.20
CA ALA A 26 6.06 7.28 0.52
C ALA A 26 5.69 5.81 0.67
N VAL A 27 5.05 5.49 1.80
CA VAL A 27 4.37 4.22 1.99
C VAL A 27 2.88 4.49 2.04
N LEU A 28 2.17 3.93 1.07
CA LEU A 28 0.72 4.03 0.93
C LEU A 28 0.08 2.71 1.33
N GLN A 29 -1.01 2.79 2.08
CA GLN A 29 -1.85 1.66 2.45
C GLN A 29 -3.23 1.79 1.79
N LEU A 30 -3.71 0.66 1.30
CA LEU A 30 -5.05 0.43 0.77
C LEU A 30 -5.71 -0.66 1.60
N ASP A 31 -6.75 -0.29 2.33
CA ASP A 31 -7.67 -1.24 2.95
C ASP A 31 -8.85 -1.44 1.99
N ALA A 32 -9.12 -2.68 1.59
CA ALA A 32 -10.19 -3.01 0.66
C ALA A 32 -11.01 -4.20 1.16
N VAL A 33 -12.33 -4.11 1.01
CA VAL A 33 -13.25 -5.22 1.23
C VAL A 33 -13.70 -5.71 -0.14
N ILE A 34 -13.40 -6.97 -0.44
CA ILE A 34 -13.70 -7.62 -1.72
C ILE A 34 -14.75 -8.70 -1.49
N GLU A 35 -15.79 -8.69 -2.31
CA GLU A 35 -16.78 -9.76 -2.34
C GLU A 35 -16.28 -10.92 -3.20
N VAL A 36 -16.32 -12.14 -2.65
CA VAL A 36 -16.04 -13.38 -3.38
C VAL A 36 -17.25 -14.31 -3.31
N GLY A 37 -17.52 -15.06 -4.37
CA GLY A 37 -18.71 -15.92 -4.45
C GLY A 37 -18.53 -17.29 -3.81
N SER A 38 -17.30 -17.62 -3.40
CA SER A 38 -16.95 -18.76 -2.53
C SER A 38 -15.51 -18.59 -2.04
N ASP A 39 -15.09 -19.40 -1.05
CA ASP A 39 -13.74 -19.35 -0.46
C ASP A 39 -12.58 -19.50 -1.48
N TYR A 40 -12.88 -20.03 -2.67
CA TYR A 40 -11.95 -20.15 -3.81
C TYR A 40 -12.53 -19.58 -5.10
N GLY A 41 -13.66 -18.88 -5.02
CA GLY A 41 -14.36 -18.33 -6.18
C GLY A 41 -13.69 -17.07 -6.70
N PRO A 42 -13.94 -16.70 -7.97
CA PRO A 42 -13.47 -15.42 -8.47
C PRO A 42 -14.10 -14.28 -7.64
N PRO A 43 -13.38 -13.19 -7.41
CA PRO A 43 -13.94 -11.99 -6.81
C PRO A 43 -14.99 -11.37 -7.75
N PHE A 44 -16.06 -10.84 -7.18
CA PHE A 44 -17.20 -10.29 -7.94
C PHE A 44 -17.24 -8.76 -7.90
N ALA A 45 -16.89 -8.15 -6.76
CA ALA A 45 -16.98 -6.70 -6.60
C ALA A 45 -16.06 -6.17 -5.49
N LEU A 46 -15.73 -4.88 -5.59
CA LEU A 46 -15.15 -4.09 -4.50
C LEU A 46 -16.31 -3.47 -3.71
N ASP A 47 -16.48 -3.88 -2.45
CA ASP A 47 -17.54 -3.37 -1.56
C ASP A 47 -17.14 -2.01 -0.96
N ALA A 48 -15.97 -1.96 -0.33
CA ALA A 48 -15.45 -0.74 0.29
C ALA A 48 -13.94 -0.64 0.10
N HIS A 49 -13.42 0.59 0.08
CA HIS A 49 -11.98 0.83 0.05
C HIS A 49 -11.62 2.11 0.81
N LYS A 50 -10.39 2.16 1.35
CA LYS A 50 -9.85 3.30 2.07
C LYS A 50 -8.36 3.42 1.81
N TRP A 51 -7.94 4.62 1.45
CA TRP A 51 -6.55 4.98 1.27
C TRP A 51 -5.99 5.68 2.51
N SER A 52 -4.75 5.35 2.90
CA SER A 52 -4.05 6.05 3.98
C SER A 52 -2.54 6.13 3.71
N ILE A 53 -1.92 7.22 4.15
CA ILE A 53 -0.46 7.40 4.06
C ILE A 53 0.14 6.96 5.39
N LEU A 54 1.04 5.99 5.37
CA LEU A 54 1.76 5.54 6.56
C LEU A 54 3.06 6.32 6.75
N HIS A 55 3.75 6.61 5.65
CA HIS A 55 5.02 7.34 5.65
C HIS A 55 5.11 8.25 4.42
N MET A 56 5.71 9.42 4.60
CA MET A 56 6.08 10.31 3.49
C MET A 56 7.28 11.17 3.91
N GLY A 57 8.32 11.21 3.09
CA GLY A 57 9.54 11.95 3.39
C GLY A 57 10.48 12.07 2.19
N ALA A 58 11.59 12.78 2.40
CA ALA A 58 12.74 12.72 1.50
C ALA A 58 13.66 11.58 1.95
N LEU A 59 14.31 10.91 1.00
CA LEU A 59 15.38 9.97 1.30
C LEU A 59 16.58 10.73 1.86
N THR A 60 17.16 10.19 2.92
CA THR A 60 18.34 10.73 3.59
C THR A 60 19.64 10.32 2.91
N ASN A 61 19.68 9.13 2.29
CA ASN A 61 20.86 8.59 1.64
C ASN A 61 20.60 8.23 0.16
N PRO A 62 20.21 9.21 -0.68
CA PRO A 62 20.03 8.94 -2.11
C PRO A 62 21.36 8.69 -2.82
N ILE A 63 21.32 7.90 -3.90
CA ILE A 63 22.43 7.82 -4.85
C ILE A 63 22.39 9.06 -5.72
N THR A 64 23.42 9.89 -5.61
CA THR A 64 23.54 11.16 -6.35
C THR A 64 24.73 11.17 -7.29
N ASN A 65 25.71 10.27 -7.08
CA ASN A 65 26.92 10.20 -7.88
C ASN A 65 27.37 8.74 -8.08
N LEU A 66 27.48 8.30 -9.33
CA LEU A 66 27.92 6.94 -9.67
C LEU A 66 29.37 6.65 -9.28
N ARG A 67 30.23 7.68 -9.13
CA ARG A 67 31.63 7.47 -8.69
C ARG A 67 31.72 6.91 -7.27
N GLU A 68 30.72 7.19 -6.44
CA GLU A 68 30.63 6.75 -5.05
C GLU A 68 29.56 5.67 -4.85
N ILE A 69 29.13 5.03 -5.94
CA ILE A 69 27.97 4.12 -5.93
C ILE A 69 28.10 3.04 -4.88
N SER A 70 29.28 2.45 -4.65
CA SER A 70 29.47 1.37 -3.67
C SER A 70 29.15 1.80 -2.24
N MET A 71 29.56 3.01 -1.83
CA MET A 71 29.27 3.54 -0.50
C MET A 71 27.82 4.03 -0.41
N GLN A 72 27.34 4.74 -1.45
CA GLN A 72 25.99 5.30 -1.46
C GLN A 72 24.93 4.19 -1.54
N SER A 73 25.18 3.12 -2.29
CA SER A 73 24.27 1.96 -2.40
C SER A 73 24.09 1.24 -1.07
N GLN A 74 25.15 1.13 -0.25
CA GLN A 74 25.06 0.50 1.05
C GLN A 74 24.15 1.31 2.00
N LYS A 75 24.33 2.63 2.05
CA LYS A 75 23.51 3.52 2.89
C LYS A 75 22.06 3.57 2.40
N PHE A 76 21.87 3.66 1.09
CA PHE A 76 20.55 3.62 0.46
C PHE A 76 19.82 2.30 0.75
N TYR A 77 20.52 1.16 0.61
CA TYR A 77 19.98 -0.16 0.92
C TYR A 77 19.58 -0.29 2.39
N ALA A 78 20.41 0.22 3.30
CA ALA A 78 20.10 0.22 4.73
C ALA A 78 18.84 1.03 5.03
N GLU A 79 18.75 2.26 4.52
CA GLU A 79 17.57 3.12 4.68
C GLU A 79 16.30 2.45 4.14
N LEU A 80 16.36 1.83 2.96
CA LEU A 80 15.21 1.10 2.43
C LEU A 80 14.86 -0.14 3.24
N SER A 81 15.86 -0.84 3.77
CA SER A 81 15.63 -2.01 4.61
C SER A 81 14.88 -1.63 5.89
N ASP A 82 15.25 -0.51 6.51
CA ASP A 82 14.58 0.04 7.69
C ASP A 82 13.10 0.35 7.38
N LEU A 83 12.82 0.99 6.23
CA LEU A 83 11.44 1.27 5.80
C LEU A 83 10.64 -0.01 5.50
N ILE A 84 11.27 -1.03 4.90
CA ILE A 84 10.62 -2.32 4.62
C ILE A 84 10.30 -3.05 5.93
N ILE A 85 11.22 -3.05 6.89
CA ILE A 85 11.05 -3.67 8.20
C ILE A 85 9.95 -2.97 9.00
N GLU A 86 9.95 -1.63 9.01
CA GLU A 86 9.01 -0.81 9.77
C GLU A 86 7.59 -0.90 9.19
N TYR A 87 7.43 -0.68 7.89
CA TYR A 87 6.11 -0.53 7.28
C TYR A 87 5.59 -1.79 6.59
N ARG A 88 6.44 -2.79 6.35
CA ARG A 88 6.09 -4.08 5.75
C ARG A 88 5.27 -3.93 4.45
N PRO A 89 5.79 -3.24 3.42
CA PRO A 89 5.11 -3.12 2.15
C PRO A 89 4.96 -4.49 1.46
N ASP A 90 3.81 -4.73 0.82
CA ASP A 90 3.58 -5.90 -0.03
C ASP A 90 4.31 -5.83 -1.38
N GLY A 91 4.74 -4.63 -1.77
CA GLY A 91 5.38 -4.38 -3.06
C GLY A 91 6.12 -3.06 -3.08
N LEU A 92 7.13 -3.00 -3.94
CA LEU A 92 7.97 -1.84 -4.15
C LEU A 92 7.60 -1.18 -5.48
N ALA A 93 7.67 0.14 -5.54
CA ALA A 93 7.31 0.87 -6.74
C ALA A 93 8.25 2.04 -7.02
N ALA A 94 8.49 2.31 -8.29
CA ALA A 94 9.25 3.49 -8.71
C ALA A 94 8.72 4.03 -10.02
N CYS A 95 9.04 5.29 -10.33
CA CYS A 95 8.82 5.84 -11.66
C CYS A 95 10.06 5.66 -12.52
N ASN A 96 9.88 5.18 -13.76
CA ASN A 96 10.98 5.13 -14.71
C ASN A 96 11.36 6.56 -15.15
N LEU A 97 12.57 6.99 -14.81
CA LEU A 97 13.19 8.18 -15.40
C LEU A 97 14.35 7.72 -16.28
N ILE A 98 14.07 7.65 -17.59
CA ILE A 98 14.92 7.06 -18.63
C ILE A 98 16.31 7.76 -18.76
N ASN A 99 16.52 8.91 -18.14
CA ASN A 99 17.69 9.76 -18.38
C ASN A 99 18.57 10.01 -17.14
N SER A 100 18.47 9.18 -16.09
CA SER A 100 19.29 9.37 -14.88
C SER A 100 19.87 8.05 -14.39
N ASP A 101 21.17 7.87 -14.57
CA ASP A 101 21.88 6.64 -14.18
C ASP A 101 21.81 6.39 -12.67
N CYS A 102 21.84 7.45 -11.85
CA CYS A 102 21.67 7.35 -10.40
C CYS A 102 20.28 6.83 -10.02
N VAL A 103 19.24 7.25 -10.75
CA VAL A 103 17.88 6.73 -10.58
C VAL A 103 17.78 5.28 -11.01
N SER A 104 18.39 4.93 -12.16
CA SER A 104 18.49 3.54 -12.62
C SER A 104 19.20 2.65 -11.60
N ALA A 105 20.25 3.14 -10.94
CA ALA A 105 20.93 2.42 -9.87
C ALA A 105 20.02 2.19 -8.64
N MET A 106 19.31 3.22 -8.18
CA MET A 106 18.34 3.09 -7.09
C MET A 106 17.23 2.09 -7.44
N ILE A 107 16.65 2.18 -8.64
CA ILE A 107 15.66 1.23 -9.16
C ILE A 107 16.22 -0.19 -9.22
N GLY A 108 17.44 -0.35 -9.69
CA GLY A 108 18.13 -1.64 -9.73
C GLY A 108 18.24 -2.28 -8.35
N ILE A 109 18.65 -1.49 -7.35
CA ILE A 109 18.71 -1.96 -5.95
C ILE A 109 17.32 -2.34 -5.44
N MET A 110 16.31 -1.48 -5.62
CA MET A 110 14.93 -1.77 -5.20
C MET A 110 14.40 -3.08 -5.82
N SER A 111 14.69 -3.34 -7.10
CA SER A 111 14.18 -4.49 -7.82
C SER A 111 14.67 -5.84 -7.27
N VAL A 112 15.75 -5.83 -6.50
CA VAL A 112 16.34 -7.02 -5.86
C VAL A 112 16.18 -7.01 -4.34
N MET A 113 15.39 -6.08 -3.78
CA MET A 113 15.16 -6.07 -2.33
C MET A 113 14.15 -7.15 -1.94
N PRO A 114 14.46 -7.96 -0.91
CA PRO A 114 13.49 -8.87 -0.32
C PRO A 114 12.42 -8.07 0.44
N SER A 115 11.15 -8.46 0.31
CA SER A 115 10.10 -8.04 1.25
C SER A 115 9.55 -9.27 1.97
N SER A 116 9.33 -9.16 3.27
CA SER A 116 8.54 -10.15 3.98
C SER A 116 7.05 -9.92 3.68
N THR A 117 6.49 -10.74 2.78
CA THR A 117 5.04 -10.82 2.63
C THR A 117 4.48 -11.70 3.73
N PHE A 118 3.75 -11.09 4.67
CA PHE A 118 3.01 -11.82 5.69
C PHE A 118 1.64 -12.22 5.15
N THR A 119 1.51 -13.44 4.67
CA THR A 119 0.20 -14.02 4.39
C THR A 119 -0.42 -14.50 5.70
N THR A 120 -1.31 -13.68 6.27
CA THR A 120 -2.17 -14.15 7.37
C THR A 120 -3.29 -14.98 6.76
N THR A 121 -3.09 -16.30 6.69
CA THR A 121 -4.15 -17.21 6.28
C THR A 121 -5.13 -17.42 7.43
N ARG A 122 -6.34 -16.87 7.23
CA ARG A 122 -7.61 -17.21 7.89
C ARG A 122 -7.72 -16.91 9.39
N GLY A 123 -8.51 -15.87 9.68
CA GLY A 123 -9.44 -15.89 10.80
C GLY A 123 -10.84 -15.56 10.29
N LEU A 124 -11.55 -16.53 9.67
CA LEU A 124 -12.97 -16.35 9.36
C LEU A 124 -13.80 -16.93 10.50
N VAL A 125 -14.59 -16.04 11.11
CA VAL A 125 -15.65 -16.34 12.08
C VAL A 125 -16.92 -16.63 11.29
N PHE A 126 -17.57 -17.78 11.55
CA PHE A 126 -18.89 -18.09 10.99
C PHE A 126 -20.00 -17.41 11.82
N PRO A 127 -21.11 -16.93 11.21
CA PRO A 127 -22.05 -16.04 11.90
C PRO A 127 -23.09 -16.74 12.78
N GLU A 128 -23.18 -18.07 12.80
CA GLU A 128 -24.39 -18.72 13.38
C GLU A 128 -24.14 -19.74 14.50
N ASN A 129 -22.90 -20.06 14.85
CA ASN A 129 -22.63 -20.89 16.02
C ASN A 129 -21.43 -20.36 16.81
N ASN A 130 -21.72 -19.93 18.03
CA ASN A 130 -20.70 -19.59 19.02
C ASN A 130 -19.71 -20.76 19.17
N SER A 131 -18.42 -20.41 19.22
CA SER A 131 -17.25 -21.24 19.53
C SER A 131 -16.66 -22.11 18.41
N THR A 132 -15.90 -21.49 17.52
CA THR A 132 -14.59 -22.06 17.10
C THR A 132 -13.72 -20.92 16.57
N TYR A 133 -12.96 -20.28 17.46
CA TYR A 133 -11.88 -19.39 17.06
C TYR A 133 -10.72 -20.26 16.54
N VAL A 134 -10.54 -20.32 15.22
CA VAL A 134 -9.32 -20.89 14.65
C VAL A 134 -8.21 -19.85 14.80
N LYS A 135 -7.12 -20.22 15.46
CA LYS A 135 -5.94 -19.35 15.61
C LYS A 135 -5.43 -18.97 14.21
N PRO A 136 -5.24 -17.67 13.92
CA PRO A 136 -4.72 -17.26 12.61
C PRO A 136 -3.38 -17.93 12.35
N HIS A 137 -3.26 -18.57 11.19
CA HIS A 137 -1.99 -19.14 10.75
C HIS A 137 -1.21 -18.07 10.00
N ILE A 138 -0.07 -17.68 10.54
CA ILE A 138 0.86 -16.74 9.90
C ILE A 138 1.88 -17.61 9.15
N GLU A 139 1.75 -17.69 7.83
CA GLU A 139 2.85 -18.16 6.98
C GLU A 139 3.74 -16.96 6.67
N GLU A 140 4.95 -16.96 7.24
CA GLU A 140 6.00 -16.03 6.87
C GLU A 140 6.77 -16.62 5.68
N ARG A 141 6.69 -15.95 4.54
CA ARG A 141 7.50 -16.27 3.36
C ARG A 141 8.34 -15.04 3.02
N VAL A 142 9.64 -15.25 2.88
CA VAL A 142 10.54 -14.23 2.34
C VAL A 142 10.56 -14.43 0.83
N GLU A 143 9.87 -13.54 0.11
CA GLU A 143 9.83 -13.53 -1.35
C GLU A 143 10.40 -12.19 -1.85
N PHE A 144 10.85 -12.14 -3.11
CA PHE A 144 11.17 -10.85 -3.71
C PHE A 144 9.87 -10.05 -3.86
N SER A 145 9.87 -8.82 -3.36
CA SER A 145 8.71 -7.95 -3.48
C SER A 145 8.33 -7.78 -4.95
N PRO A 146 7.05 -7.90 -5.33
CA PRO A 146 6.63 -7.47 -6.65
C PRO A 146 7.06 -6.01 -6.86
N PHE A 147 7.88 -5.80 -7.89
CA PHE A 147 8.39 -4.48 -8.25
C PHE A 147 7.54 -3.88 -9.37
N TYR A 148 6.89 -2.76 -9.08
CA TYR A 148 6.09 -2.00 -10.04
C TYR A 148 6.88 -0.81 -10.59
N LEU A 149 7.10 -0.80 -11.90
CA LEU A 149 7.66 0.34 -12.59
C LEU A 149 6.53 1.15 -13.23
N CYS A 150 6.27 2.35 -12.71
CA CYS A 150 5.22 3.22 -13.22
C CYS A 150 5.50 3.61 -14.68
N PRO A 151 4.58 3.31 -15.62
CA PRO A 151 4.77 3.61 -17.04
C PRO A 151 4.62 5.10 -17.35
N VAL A 152 3.93 5.84 -16.47
CA VAL A 152 3.70 7.28 -16.61
C VAL A 152 4.69 8.03 -15.74
N ARG A 153 5.31 9.08 -16.30
CA ARG A 153 6.17 9.99 -15.54
C ARG A 153 5.38 10.62 -14.40
N GLN A 154 5.77 10.30 -13.17
CA GLN A 154 5.11 10.75 -11.96
C GLN A 154 6.19 11.15 -10.95
N GLU A 155 6.10 12.38 -10.44
CA GLU A 155 7.04 12.93 -9.46
C GLU A 155 6.51 12.80 -8.02
N ASN A 156 5.30 12.26 -7.86
CA ASN A 156 4.66 12.07 -6.56
C ASN A 156 4.68 10.59 -6.13
N PRO A 157 5.34 10.23 -5.02
CA PRO A 157 5.48 8.84 -4.60
C PRO A 157 4.15 8.23 -4.16
N ILE A 158 3.21 9.02 -3.63
CA ILE A 158 1.87 8.53 -3.26
C ILE A 158 1.12 8.06 -4.50
N LEU A 159 1.20 8.82 -5.61
CA LEU A 159 0.53 8.44 -6.85
C LEU A 159 1.18 7.19 -7.47
N ILE A 160 2.51 7.07 -7.43
CA ILE A 160 3.23 5.87 -7.86
C ILE A 160 2.78 4.65 -7.05
N ALA A 161 2.75 4.75 -5.71
CA ALA A 161 2.29 3.68 -4.83
C ALA A 161 0.82 3.31 -5.09
N SER A 162 -0.03 4.30 -5.37
CA SER A 162 -1.44 4.05 -5.67
C SER A 162 -1.60 3.25 -6.96
N HIS A 163 -0.82 3.56 -8.00
CA HIS A 163 -0.83 2.82 -9.25
C HIS A 163 -0.31 1.40 -9.09
N ALA A 164 0.73 1.20 -8.27
CA ALA A 164 1.26 -0.13 -7.96
C ALA A 164 0.19 -1.00 -7.27
N LEU A 165 -0.54 -0.44 -6.30
CA LEU A 165 -1.61 -1.15 -5.60
C LEU A 165 -2.80 -1.46 -6.52
N GLN A 166 -3.18 -0.52 -7.38
CA GLN A 166 -4.22 -0.73 -8.39
C GLN A 166 -3.86 -1.85 -9.37
N ASP A 167 -2.63 -1.83 -9.91
CA ASP A 167 -2.13 -2.84 -10.83
C ASP A 167 -2.06 -4.22 -10.16
N GLY A 168 -1.58 -4.28 -8.91
CA GLY A 168 -1.52 -5.52 -8.14
C GLY A 168 -2.90 -6.15 -7.89
N VAL A 169 -3.90 -5.34 -7.52
CA VAL A 169 -5.28 -5.82 -7.33
C VAL A 169 -5.89 -6.23 -8.67
N HIS A 170 -5.72 -5.45 -9.72
CA HIS A 170 -6.25 -5.78 -11.05
C HIS A 170 -5.66 -7.10 -11.58
N LYS A 171 -4.35 -7.30 -11.47
CA LYS A 171 -3.69 -8.56 -11.91
C LYS A 171 -4.13 -9.77 -11.11
N ARG A 172 -4.38 -9.61 -9.81
CA ARG A 172 -4.75 -10.73 -8.93
C ARG A 172 -6.24 -11.07 -8.98
N PHE A 173 -7.10 -10.06 -9.14
CA PHE A 173 -8.55 -10.19 -8.94
C PHE A 173 -9.38 -9.76 -10.15
N GLY A 174 -8.80 -9.13 -11.16
CA GLY A 174 -9.56 -8.55 -12.27
C GLY A 174 -10.44 -7.37 -11.87
N LEU A 175 -10.24 -6.81 -10.67
CA LEU A 175 -11.03 -5.72 -10.13
C LEU A 175 -10.37 -4.37 -10.37
N GLU A 176 -11.18 -3.37 -10.73
CA GLU A 176 -10.75 -1.98 -10.78
C GLU A 176 -10.92 -1.32 -9.42
N ILE A 177 -9.84 -0.73 -8.89
CA ILE A 177 -9.90 0.10 -7.69
C ILE A 177 -10.02 1.57 -8.10
N PRO A 178 -10.96 2.33 -7.51
CA PRO A 178 -11.08 3.76 -7.77
C PRO A 178 -9.78 4.53 -7.56
N ARG A 179 -9.50 5.46 -8.48
CA ARG A 179 -8.35 6.37 -8.37
C ARG A 179 -8.57 7.36 -7.25
N ILE A 180 -7.48 7.73 -6.57
CA ILE A 180 -7.51 8.79 -5.57
C ILE A 180 -7.85 10.12 -6.26
N GLY A 181 -9.03 10.65 -5.99
CA GLY A 181 -9.46 11.93 -6.57
C GLY A 181 -8.66 13.10 -5.99
N PRO A 182 -8.61 14.28 -6.66
CA PRO A 182 -7.86 15.43 -6.16
C PRO A 182 -8.28 15.92 -4.76
N ARG A 183 -9.56 15.79 -4.43
CA ARG A 183 -10.11 16.15 -3.10
C ARG A 183 -9.66 15.15 -2.03
N GLU A 184 -9.75 13.86 -2.33
CA GLU A 184 -9.31 12.78 -1.44
C GLU A 184 -7.81 12.86 -1.21
N PHE A 185 -7.03 13.07 -2.27
CA PHE A 185 -5.59 13.23 -2.21
C PHE A 185 -5.18 14.37 -1.25
N LYS A 186 -5.79 15.55 -1.40
CA LYS A 186 -5.58 16.69 -0.49
C LYS A 186 -5.98 16.35 0.95
N SER A 187 -7.10 15.65 1.13
CA SER A 187 -7.56 15.22 2.45
C SER A 187 -6.60 14.22 3.10
N MET A 188 -6.05 13.28 2.34
CA MET A 188 -5.10 12.28 2.83
C MET A 188 -3.81 12.94 3.32
N ILE A 189 -3.24 13.83 2.51
CA ILE A 189 -2.03 14.59 2.89
C ILE A 189 -2.29 15.39 4.16
N ARG A 190 -3.43 16.11 4.23
CA ARG A 190 -3.80 16.86 5.42
C ARG A 190 -3.91 15.94 6.65
N ASN A 191 -4.64 14.83 6.54
CA ASN A 191 -4.83 13.88 7.63
C ASN A 191 -3.48 13.30 8.10
N TYR A 192 -2.56 13.00 7.19
CA TYR A 192 -1.21 12.52 7.53
C TYR A 192 -0.46 13.54 8.39
N TYR A 193 -0.42 14.80 7.97
CA TYR A 193 0.26 15.85 8.74
C TYR A 193 -0.45 16.19 10.05
N ASP A 194 -1.78 16.20 10.06
CA ASP A 194 -2.55 16.44 11.28
C ASP A 194 -2.30 15.33 12.30
N THR A 195 -2.18 14.07 11.87
CA THR A 195 -1.92 12.94 12.77
C THR A 195 -0.47 12.90 13.27
N ASN A 196 0.50 13.30 12.43
CA ASN A 196 1.93 13.24 12.73
C ASN A 196 2.52 14.52 13.37
N LYS A 197 1.74 15.60 13.49
CA LYS A 197 2.13 16.74 14.33
C LYS A 197 2.11 16.29 15.79
N LYS A 198 3.28 16.30 16.45
CA LYS A 198 3.43 16.13 17.91
C LYS A 198 2.40 17.02 18.62
N GLY A 199 1.32 16.43 19.13
CA GLY A 199 0.26 17.14 19.87
C GLY A 199 -1.17 17.03 19.33
N ALA A 200 -1.44 16.38 18.20
CA ALA A 200 -2.82 16.18 17.74
C ALA A 200 -3.48 14.95 18.39
N SER A 201 -3.71 15.04 19.69
CA SER A 201 -4.69 14.19 20.37
C SER A 201 -6.08 14.53 19.82
N ARG A 202 -6.57 13.80 18.83
CA ARG A 202 -8.02 13.67 18.62
C ARG A 202 -8.48 12.34 19.21
N PRO A 203 -9.01 12.33 20.45
CA PRO A 203 -9.63 11.15 20.99
C PRO A 203 -10.93 10.89 20.23
N GLY A 204 -11.10 9.64 19.78
CA GLY A 204 -12.39 9.02 19.51
C GLY A 204 -13.26 9.63 18.40
N LYS A 205 -13.27 8.99 17.23
CA LYS A 205 -14.55 8.62 16.62
C LYS A 205 -14.63 7.10 16.57
N ARG A 206 -15.38 6.54 17.51
CA ARG A 206 -16.00 5.21 17.36
C ARG A 206 -16.60 5.12 15.96
N PRO A 207 -16.51 3.99 15.25
CA PRO A 207 -17.36 3.79 14.10
C PRO A 207 -18.80 3.79 14.60
N GLU A 208 -19.53 4.86 14.31
CA GLU A 208 -20.98 4.84 14.38
C GLU A 208 -21.45 3.73 13.43
N ARG A 209 -22.13 2.75 14.02
CA ARG A 209 -22.97 1.76 13.35
C ARG A 209 -23.82 2.47 12.28
N LEU A 210 -23.43 2.37 11.02
CA LEU A 210 -24.35 2.57 9.90
C LEU A 210 -25.18 1.27 9.76
N ILE A 211 -26.06 1.03 10.75
CA ILE A 211 -27.24 0.21 10.49
C ILE A 211 -28.15 1.11 9.66
N ARG A 212 -28.07 1.00 8.33
CA ARG A 212 -29.18 1.39 7.48
C ARG A 212 -30.08 0.17 7.30
N THR A 213 -30.99 0.03 8.25
CA THR A 213 -32.29 -0.57 8.02
C THR A 213 -33.02 0.30 6.98
N THR A 214 -33.13 -0.17 5.75
CA THR A 214 -34.30 0.17 4.93
C THR A 214 -35.21 -1.05 4.96
N ARG A 215 -36.21 -0.92 5.83
CA ARG A 215 -37.41 -1.76 5.91
C ARG A 215 -37.97 -1.99 4.50
N ASN A 216 -38.33 -3.26 4.26
CA ASN A 216 -39.46 -3.60 3.42
C ASN A 216 -40.66 -2.72 3.80
N ALA A 217 -41.08 -1.91 2.86
CA ALA A 217 -42.41 -1.34 2.81
C ALA A 217 -42.86 -1.44 1.35
N ASN A 218 -43.56 -2.53 1.03
CA ASN A 218 -44.88 -2.45 0.43
C ASN A 218 -45.51 -3.84 0.44
N ALA A 219 -46.38 -4.04 1.43
CA ALA A 219 -47.53 -4.91 1.31
C ALA A 219 -48.72 -4.02 0.94
N ARG A 220 -49.29 -4.26 -0.24
CA ARG A 220 -50.72 -4.28 -0.53
C ARG A 220 -50.93 -4.90 -1.89
#